data_AF-A0A8T6STV2-F1
#
_entry.id   AF-A0A8T6STV2-F1
#
_cell.length_a   1.000
_cell.length_b   1.000
_cell.length_c   1.000
_cell.angle_alpha   90.00
_cell.angle_beta   90.00
_cell.angle_gamma   90.00
#
_symmetry.space_group_name_H-M   'P 1'
#
loop_
_entity.id
_entity.type
_entity.pdbx_description
1 polymer ?
#
loop_
_entity_poly.entity_id
_entity_poly.type
_entity_poly.pdbx_seq_one_letter_code
_entity_poly.pdbx_strand_id
1 'polypeptide(L)' 'KYLGAVPSIRVVDGVIRPGTSITFGAVDARYDVTEVGYMRLGRVSQPELGPGEVGYLVAAIKEVAH' A
#
# COMPACT_ATOMS: atom_id res chain seq x y z
N LYS A 1 -16.46 -7.33 2.58
CA LYS A 1 -15.17 -8.00 2.25
C LYS A 1 -14.09 -7.36 3.10
N TYR A 2 -13.41 -8.12 3.94
CA TYR A 2 -12.26 -7.63 4.71
C TYR A 2 -11.07 -7.45 3.77
N LEU A 3 -10.39 -6.30 3.85
CA LEU A 3 -9.24 -5.97 3.00
C LEU A 3 -7.90 -6.43 3.60
N GLY A 4 -7.94 -7.02 4.80
CA GLY A 4 -6.75 -7.21 5.62
C GLY A 4 -6.26 -5.89 6.19
N ALA A 5 -4.97 -5.83 6.50
CA ALA A 5 -4.33 -4.59 6.94
C ALA A 5 -4.20 -3.60 5.78
N VAL A 6 -4.52 -2.33 6.06
CA VAL A 6 -4.40 -1.20 5.11
C VAL A 6 -3.40 -0.21 5.71
N PRO A 7 -2.10 -0.36 5.42
CA PRO A 7 -1.08 0.51 5.99
C PRO A 7 -1.13 1.91 5.36
N SER A 8 -0.85 2.92 6.18
CA SER A 8 -0.49 4.26 5.72
C SER A 8 0.98 4.26 5.32
N ILE A 9 1.28 4.81 4.15
CA ILE A 9 2.64 4.83 3.58
C ILE A 9 3.01 6.22 3.09
N ARG A 10 4.32 6.50 3.06
CA ARG A 10 4.92 7.61 2.34
C ARG A 10 5.86 7.05 1.29
N VAL A 11 5.74 7.51 0.06
CA VAL A 11 6.69 7.16 -1.00
C VAL A 11 7.91 8.04 -0.82
N VAL A 12 9.04 7.44 -0.45
CA VAL A 12 10.31 8.17 -0.31
C VAL A 12 10.99 8.33 -1.66
N ASP A 13 10.99 7.27 -2.46
CA ASP A 13 11.56 7.21 -3.80
C ASP A 13 10.74 6.25 -4.69
N GLY A 14 10.76 6.47 -6.01
CA GLY A 14 10.01 5.69 -6.98
C GLY A 14 8.50 5.97 -7.01
N VAL A 15 7.74 5.03 -7.57
CA VAL A 15 6.28 5.13 -7.74
C VAL A 15 5.65 3.78 -7.39
N ILE A 16 4.50 3.81 -6.71
CA ILE A 16 3.70 2.61 -6.39
C ILE A 16 2.32 2.71 -7.02
N ARG A 17 1.87 1.61 -7.63
CA ARG A 17 0.58 1.51 -8.34
C ARG A 17 -0.03 0.11 -8.21
N PRO A 18 -1.33 -0.07 -8.47
CA PRO A 18 -1.91 -1.41 -8.54
C PRO A 18 -1.12 -2.31 -9.50
N GLY A 19 -0.91 -3.57 -9.11
CA GLY A 19 -0.06 -4.54 -9.81
C GLY A 19 1.43 -4.48 -9.44
N THR A 20 1.86 -3.55 -8.58
CA THR A 20 3.23 -3.53 -8.05
C THR A 20 3.42 -4.68 -7.06
N SER A 21 4.48 -5.46 -7.23
CA SER A 21 4.89 -6.46 -6.25
C SER A 21 5.81 -5.82 -5.20
N ILE A 22 5.47 -5.96 -3.93
CA ILE A 22 6.16 -5.34 -2.80
C ILE A 22 6.63 -6.39 -1.79
N THR A 23 7.66 -6.04 -1.03
CA THR A 23 8.16 -6.78 0.14
C THR A 23 8.26 -5.84 1.32
N PHE A 24 8.08 -6.37 2.53
CA PHE A 24 8.40 -5.61 3.74
C PHE A 24 9.84 -5.90 4.16
N GLY A 25 10.56 -4.90 4.67
CA GLY A 25 11.96 -5.07 5.05
C GLY A 25 12.20 -6.05 6.21
N ALA A 26 11.16 -6.37 6.98
CA ALA A 26 11.25 -7.24 8.15
C ALA A 26 10.86 -8.71 7.89
N VAL A 27 10.20 -9.02 6.78
CA VAL A 27 9.70 -10.38 6.47
C VAL A 27 10.02 -10.77 5.04
N ASP A 28 10.41 -12.03 4.82
CA ASP A 28 10.62 -12.59 3.49
C ASP A 28 9.29 -13.02 2.85
N ALA A 29 8.46 -12.02 2.53
CA ALA A 29 7.16 -12.22 1.91
C ALA A 29 6.92 -11.19 0.80
N ARG A 30 6.32 -11.66 -0.30
CA ARG A 30 5.90 -10.83 -1.43
C ARG A 30 4.38 -10.66 -1.43
N TYR A 31 3.94 -9.45 -1.76
CA TYR A 31 2.53 -9.09 -1.87
C TYR A 31 2.31 -8.29 -3.14
N ASP A 32 1.14 -8.47 -3.76
CA ASP A 32 0.74 -7.67 -4.92
C ASP A 32 -0.25 -6.60 -4.50
N VAL A 33 0.08 -5.36 -4.84
CA VAL A 33 -0.75 -4.19 -4.55
C VAL A 33 -2.00 -4.23 -5.41
N THR A 34 -3.18 -4.15 -4.79
CA THR A 34 -4.47 -4.14 -5.49
C THR A 34 -5.08 -2.75 -5.57
N GLU A 35 -4.73 -1.85 -4.66
CA GLU A 35 -5.23 -0.48 -4.60
C GLU A 35 -4.20 0.42 -3.91
N VAL A 36 -4.08 1.66 -4.39
CA VAL A 36 -3.39 2.75 -3.70
C VAL A 36 -4.28 3.99 -3.70
N GLY A 37 -4.02 4.93 -2.80
CA GLY A 37 -4.74 6.19 -2.81
C GLY A 37 -4.51 7.05 -1.58
N TYR A 38 -5.35 8.07 -1.42
CA TYR A 38 -5.27 9.01 -0.31
C TYR A 38 -6.28 8.69 0.77
N MET A 39 -5.83 8.73 2.03
CA MET A 39 -6.73 8.67 3.18
C MET A 39 -7.22 10.10 3.48
N ARG A 40 -8.49 10.37 3.20
CA ARG A 40 -9.20 11.60 3.54
C ARG A 40 -10.29 11.25 4.57
N LEU A 41 -11.43 11.95 4.54
CA LEU A 41 -12.64 11.50 5.27
C LEU A 41 -13.09 10.07 4.86
N GLY A 42 -12.53 9.55 3.76
CA GLY A 42 -12.58 8.16 3.36
C GLY A 42 -11.40 7.83 2.42
N ARG A 43 -11.39 6.60 1.89
CA ARG A 43 -10.40 6.16 0.91
C ARG A 43 -10.73 6.71 -0.48
N VAL A 44 -9.80 7.46 -1.05
CA VAL A 44 -9.89 7.97 -2.43
C VAL A 44 -8.82 7.29 -3.27
N SER A 45 -9.22 6.28 -4.04
CA SER A 45 -8.33 5.52 -4.92
C SER A 45 -7.66 6.42 -5.96
N GLN A 46 -6.40 6.12 -6.27
CA GLN A 46 -5.58 6.80 -7.26
C GLN A 46 -4.91 5.79 -8.19
N PRO A 47 -4.56 6.18 -9.43
CA PRO A 47 -3.82 5.31 -10.33
C PRO A 47 -2.42 4.97 -9.80
N GLU A 48 -1.78 5.88 -9.08
CA GLU A 48 -0.45 5.71 -8.49
C GLU A 48 -0.19 6.70 -7.34
N LEU A 49 0.85 6.44 -6.55
CA LEU A 49 1.48 7.38 -5.61
C LEU A 49 2.97 7.51 -5.95
N GLY A 50 3.45 8.74 -6.09
CA GLY A 50 4.83 9.09 -6.43
C GLY A 50 5.62 9.72 -5.28
N PRO A 51 6.89 10.12 -5.52
CA PRO A 51 7.80 10.56 -4.47
C PRO A 51 7.26 11.75 -3.67
N GLY A 52 7.32 11.63 -2.35
CA GLY A 52 6.83 12.64 -1.40
C GLY A 52 5.37 12.48 -1.00
N GLU A 53 4.57 11.74 -1.78
CA GLU A 53 3.14 11.55 -1.50
C GLU A 53 2.93 10.59 -0.32
N VAL A 54 1.88 10.89 0.47
CA VAL A 54 1.47 10.10 1.64
C VAL A 54 0.06 9.58 1.38
N GLY A 55 -0.13 8.27 1.51
CA GLY A 55 -1.38 7.61 1.17
C GLY A 55 -1.54 6.28 1.88
N TYR A 56 -2.35 5.40 1.30
CA TYR A 56 -2.53 4.04 1.74
C TYR A 56 -2.30 3.07 0.58
N LEU A 57 -2.05 1.81 0.91
CA LEU A 57 -2.09 0.70 -0.05
C LEU A 57 -2.90 -0.47 0.48
N VAL A 58 -3.40 -1.30 -0.42
CA VAL A 58 -4.06 -2.58 -0.12
C VAL A 58 -3.31 -3.68 -0.85
N ALA A 59 -2.93 -4.74 -0.14
CA ALA A 59 -2.18 -5.86 -0.73
C ALA A 59 -2.52 -7.23 -0.11
N ALA A 60 -3.80 -7.46 0.25
CA ALA A 60 -4.28 -8.70 0.87
C ALA A 60 -3.45 -9.18 2.09
N ILE A 61 -2.91 -8.22 2.85
CA ILE A 61 -2.03 -8.46 3.98
C ILE A 61 -2.88 -8.98 5.14
N LYS A 62 -2.65 -10.23 5.58
CA LYS A 62 -3.45 -10.82 6.66
C LYS A 62 -3.14 -10.22 8.04
N GLU A 63 -1.86 -10.06 8.36
CA GLU A 63 -1.35 -9.44 9.59
C GLU A 63 -0.01 -8.75 9.30
N VAL A 64 0.27 -7.66 10.03
CA VAL A 64 1.51 -6.87 9.92
C VAL A 64 2.45 -7.12 11.10
N ALA A 65 1.99 -7.83 12.13
CA ALA A 65 2.74 -8.08 13.35
C ALA A 65 3.26 -9.54 13.37
N HIS A 66 4.58 -9.67 13.32
CA HIS A 66 5.31 -10.71 14.03
C HIS A 66 6.34 -10.01 14.93
#